data_AF-A0A060BY52-F1
#
_entry.id   AF-A0A060BY52-F1
#
_cell.length_a   1.000
_cell.length_b   1.000
_cell.length_c   1.000
_cell.angle_alpha   90.00
_cell.angle_beta   90.00
_cell.angle_gamma   90.00
#
_symmetry.space_group_name_H-M   'P 1'
#
loop_
_entity.id
_entity.type
_entity.pdbx_description
1 polymer ?
#
loop_
_entity_poly.entity_id
_entity_poly.type
_entity_poly.pdbx_seq_one_letter_code
_entity_poly.pdbx_strand_id
1 'polypeptide(L)'
;GQPWTPRNANSKRYGEMVTVKWGLANSDNWITAYLMSKLNPYALKRLIQSFGVRNRDIQPTVSLCLGPCDVSVGEMVSAYTAFPNKGIRVAPMFVTRIEDNAGNVLATFNPDMEEVISARVLIKCCICFVP
;
A
#
# COMPACT_ATOMS: atom_id res chain seq x y z
N GLY A 1 1.42 -23.77 -18.72
CA GLY A 1 1.30 -22.30 -18.60
C GLY A 1 2.59 -21.67 -19.07
N GLN A 2 2.53 -20.44 -19.61
CA GLN A 2 3.73 -19.68 -19.99
C GLN A 2 4.41 -19.11 -18.73
N PRO A 3 5.75 -19.16 -18.61
CA PRO A 3 6.46 -18.53 -17.51
C PRO A 3 6.32 -17.01 -17.59
N TRP A 4 6.03 -16.37 -16.46
CA TRP A 4 5.98 -14.92 -16.35
C TRP A 4 7.35 -14.37 -15.97
N THR A 5 7.85 -13.42 -16.75
CA THR A 5 9.16 -12.78 -16.53
C THR A 5 8.99 -11.25 -16.41
N PRO A 6 9.26 -10.65 -15.24
CA PRO A 6 9.16 -9.21 -15.04
C PRO A 6 10.23 -8.47 -15.86
N ARG A 7 9.86 -7.30 -16.39
CA ARG A 7 10.79 -6.37 -17.05
C ARG A 7 10.95 -5.12 -16.20
N ASN A 8 12.15 -4.57 -16.18
CA ASN A 8 12.48 -3.34 -15.48
C ASN A 8 12.66 -2.19 -16.49
N ALA A 9 12.43 -0.95 -16.06
CA ALA A 9 12.58 0.22 -16.92
C ALA A 9 14.05 0.57 -17.21
N ASN A 10 14.98 0.05 -16.41
CA ASN A 10 16.41 0.27 -16.53
C ASN A 10 17.19 -1.05 -16.38
N SER A 11 18.47 -1.02 -16.75
CA SER A 11 19.40 -2.16 -16.64
C SER A 11 20.44 -1.97 -15.53
N LYS A 12 20.18 -1.10 -14.54
CA LYS A 12 21.14 -0.85 -13.45
C LYS A 12 21.27 -2.11 -12.61
N ARG A 13 22.51 -2.51 -12.32
CA ARG A 13 22.84 -3.63 -11.42
C ARG A 13 22.14 -4.94 -11.80
N TYR A 14 21.92 -5.16 -13.10
CA TYR A 14 21.30 -6.39 -13.59
C TYR A 14 22.14 -7.62 -13.22
N GLY A 15 21.50 -8.61 -12.62
CA GLY A 15 22.15 -9.85 -12.16
C GLY A 15 22.96 -9.70 -10.88
N GLU A 16 23.02 -8.51 -10.27
CA GLU A 16 23.68 -8.31 -8.98
C GLU A 16 22.73 -8.57 -7.81
N MET A 17 23.27 -9.08 -6.71
CA MET A 17 22.57 -9.09 -5.43
C MET A 17 22.62 -7.70 -4.81
N VAL A 18 21.45 -7.13 -4.54
CA VAL A 18 21.29 -5.78 -3.97
C VAL A 18 20.50 -5.85 -2.67
N THR A 19 20.56 -4.78 -1.87
CA THR A 19 19.80 -4.69 -0.63
C THR A 19 18.32 -4.40 -0.92
N VAL A 20 17.42 -4.82 -0.03
CA VAL A 20 15.98 -4.47 -0.11
C VAL A 20 15.79 -2.95 -0.09
N LYS A 21 16.62 -2.22 0.67
CA LYS A 21 16.65 -0.75 0.68
C LYS A 21 16.87 -0.19 -0.73
N TRP A 22 17.87 -0.70 -1.45
CA TRP A 22 18.18 -0.24 -2.80
C TRP A 22 17.05 -0.58 -3.79
N GLY A 23 16.51 -1.80 -3.73
CA GLY A 23 15.40 -2.23 -4.60
C GLY A 23 14.16 -1.37 -4.44
N LEU A 24 13.79 -1.04 -3.19
CA LEU A 24 12.67 -0.17 -2.89
C LEU A 24 12.91 1.29 -3.34
N ALA A 25 14.11 1.82 -3.09
CA ALA A 25 14.48 3.19 -3.48
C ALA A 25 14.49 3.41 -5.01
N ASN A 26 14.80 2.37 -5.79
CA ASN A 26 14.87 2.43 -7.25
C ASN A 26 13.60 1.93 -7.95
N SER A 27 12.58 1.51 -7.18
CA SER A 27 11.36 0.89 -7.72
C SER A 27 11.69 -0.26 -8.69
N ASP A 28 12.60 -1.15 -8.27
CA ASP A 28 13.12 -2.21 -9.14
C ASP A 28 12.15 -3.41 -9.23
N ASN A 29 11.67 -3.69 -10.45
CA ASN A 29 10.71 -4.76 -10.68
C ASN A 29 11.30 -6.16 -10.50
N TRP A 30 12.59 -6.36 -10.82
CA TRP A 30 13.24 -7.67 -10.68
C TRP A 30 13.41 -8.03 -9.21
N ILE A 31 13.84 -7.07 -8.39
CA ILE A 31 13.98 -7.29 -6.94
C ILE A 31 12.61 -7.51 -6.29
N THR A 32 11.60 -6.73 -6.68
CA THR A 32 10.24 -6.87 -6.15
C THR A 32 9.63 -8.23 -6.49
N ALA A 33 9.76 -8.68 -7.74
CA ALA A 33 9.29 -10.00 -8.16
C ALA A 33 10.09 -11.15 -7.53
N TYR A 34 11.41 -10.99 -7.37
CA TYR A 34 12.23 -11.97 -6.65
C TYR A 34 11.77 -12.08 -5.19
N LEU A 35 11.53 -10.97 -4.50
CA LEU A 35 11.00 -10.98 -3.14
C LEU A 35 9.62 -11.65 -3.08
N MET A 36 8.73 -11.34 -4.02
CA MET A 36 7.42 -12.00 -4.09
C MET A 36 7.52 -13.51 -4.32
N SER A 37 8.50 -13.98 -5.09
CA SER A 37 8.75 -15.42 -5.29
C SER A 37 9.11 -16.16 -3.99
N LYS A 38 9.62 -15.44 -2.98
CA LYS A 38 9.94 -15.95 -1.64
C LYS A 38 8.80 -15.76 -0.64
N LEU A 39 7.79 -14.97 -0.99
CA LEU A 39 6.65 -14.64 -0.14
C LEU A 39 5.36 -15.28 -0.68
N ASN A 40 4.28 -15.14 0.08
CA ASN A 40 2.98 -15.67 -0.29
C ASN A 40 2.09 -14.55 -0.89
N PRO A 41 1.63 -14.65 -2.15
CA PRO A 41 0.72 -13.66 -2.76
C PRO A 41 -0.58 -13.43 -1.99
N TYR A 42 -1.10 -14.45 -1.29
CA TYR A 42 -2.28 -14.29 -0.42
C TYR A 42 -1.98 -13.43 0.81
N ALA A 43 -0.76 -13.48 1.34
CA ALA A 43 -0.35 -12.61 2.43
C ALA A 43 -0.26 -11.16 1.95
N LEU A 44 0.25 -10.92 0.73
CA LEU A 44 0.24 -9.59 0.13
C LEU A 44 -1.20 -9.09 -0.07
N LYS A 45 -2.11 -9.91 -0.60
CA LYS A 45 -3.52 -9.52 -0.75
C LYS A 45 -4.13 -9.09 0.58
N ARG A 46 -3.93 -9.86 1.66
CA ARG A 46 -4.42 -9.49 3.00
C ARG A 46 -3.80 -8.20 3.52
N LEU A 47 -2.51 -7.97 3.25
CA LEU A 47 -1.84 -6.73 3.61
C LEU A 47 -2.45 -5.54 2.86
N ILE A 48 -2.64 -5.65 1.54
CA ILE A 48 -3.30 -4.60 0.74
C ILE A 48 -4.71 -4.29 1.27
N GLN A 49 -5.45 -5.33 1.66
CA GLN A 49 -6.79 -5.18 2.23
C GLN A 49 -6.78 -4.51 3.61
N SER A 50 -5.79 -4.79 4.47
CA SER A 50 -5.66 -4.10 5.76
C SER A 50 -5.39 -2.61 5.57
N PHE A 51 -4.71 -2.21 4.50
CA PHE A 51 -4.52 -0.81 4.11
C PHE A 51 -5.78 -0.15 3.50
N GLY A 52 -6.93 -0.82 3.50
CA GLY A 52 -8.22 -0.24 3.11
C GLY A 52 -8.55 -0.34 1.62
N VAL A 53 -7.75 -1.08 0.84
CA VAL A 53 -8.06 -1.38 -0.56
C VAL A 53 -9.07 -2.52 -0.61
N ARG A 54 -10.31 -2.23 -1.03
CA ARG A 54 -11.45 -3.17 -0.91
C ARG A 54 -11.83 -3.83 -2.24
N ASN A 55 -11.08 -3.57 -3.31
CA ASN A 55 -11.31 -4.19 -4.61
C ASN A 55 -11.28 -5.74 -4.51
N ARG A 56 -12.39 -6.38 -4.86
CA ARG A 56 -12.56 -7.85 -4.81
C ARG A 56 -11.80 -8.56 -5.92
N ASP A 57 -11.51 -7.88 -7.02
CA ASP A 57 -10.88 -8.43 -8.21
C ASP A 57 -9.37 -8.58 -8.07
N ILE A 58 -8.77 -8.14 -6.95
CA ILE A 58 -7.36 -8.37 -6.63
C ILE A 58 -7.07 -9.87 -6.57
N GLN A 59 -6.36 -10.37 -7.58
CA GLN A 59 -5.96 -11.77 -7.66
C GLN A 59 -4.60 -12.00 -6.96
N PRO A 60 -4.49 -12.96 -6.04
CA PRO A 60 -3.24 -13.28 -5.34
C PRO A 60 -2.27 -14.04 -6.25
N THR A 61 -1.67 -13.32 -7.20
CA THR A 61 -0.69 -13.83 -8.17
C THR A 61 0.69 -13.21 -7.89
N VAL A 62 1.76 -13.82 -8.42
CA VAL A 62 3.12 -13.26 -8.26
C VAL A 62 3.21 -11.85 -8.88
N SER A 63 2.54 -11.61 -10.00
CA SER A 63 2.49 -10.30 -10.65
C SER A 63 1.82 -9.21 -9.82
N LEU A 64 1.05 -9.56 -8.77
CA LEU A 64 0.40 -8.58 -7.90
C LEU A 64 1.39 -7.60 -7.27
N CYS A 65 2.64 -8.02 -7.05
CA CYS A 65 3.69 -7.16 -6.50
C CYS A 65 4.04 -5.95 -7.38
N LEU A 66 3.65 -5.97 -8.67
CA LEU A 66 3.87 -4.86 -9.61
C LEU A 66 2.64 -3.97 -9.80
N GLY A 67 1.59 -4.15 -8.99
CA GLY A 67 0.39 -3.30 -9.00
C GLY A 67 -0.51 -3.38 -10.24
N PRO A 68 -0.78 -4.56 -10.85
CA PRO A 68 -1.68 -4.66 -12.01
C PRO A 68 -3.16 -4.47 -11.64
N CYS A 69 -3.50 -4.24 -10.37
CA CYS A 69 -4.87 -4.06 -9.92
C CYS A 69 -5.30 -2.60 -9.95
N ASP A 70 -6.52 -2.34 -10.42
CA ASP A 70 -7.11 -1.01 -10.35
C ASP A 70 -7.53 -0.67 -8.91
N VAL A 71 -7.15 0.52 -8.46
CA VAL A 71 -7.45 1.05 -7.13
C VAL A 71 -7.93 2.49 -7.29
N SER A 72 -8.98 2.87 -6.57
CA SER A 72 -9.45 4.26 -6.60
C SER A 72 -8.45 5.20 -5.94
N VAL A 73 -8.43 6.47 -6.37
CA VAL A 73 -7.58 7.49 -5.73
C VAL A 73 -7.90 7.63 -4.24
N GLY A 74 -9.19 7.51 -3.85
CA GLY A 74 -9.61 7.57 -2.46
C GLY A 74 -9.04 6.43 -1.61
N GLU A 75 -9.06 5.20 -2.12
CA GLU A 75 -8.43 4.05 -1.44
C GLU A 75 -6.92 4.21 -1.34
N MET A 76 -6.28 4.69 -2.40
CA MET A 76 -4.83 4.92 -2.42
C MET A 76 -4.44 5.99 -1.39
N VAL A 77 -5.08 7.15 -1.40
CA VAL A 77 -4.83 8.22 -0.42
C VAL A 77 -5.06 7.71 1.00
N SER A 78 -6.15 6.97 1.24
CA SER A 78 -6.41 6.35 2.56
C SER A 78 -5.29 5.40 2.98
N ALA A 79 -4.83 4.51 2.11
CA ALA A 79 -3.74 3.59 2.40
C ALA A 79 -2.44 4.34 2.77
N TYR A 80 -2.12 5.40 2.03
CA TYR A 80 -0.92 6.19 2.28
C TYR A 80 -0.97 7.03 3.57
N THR A 81 -2.14 7.26 4.17
CA THR A 81 -2.24 7.95 5.48
C THR A 81 -1.55 7.17 6.61
N ALA A 82 -1.39 5.85 6.48
CA ALA A 82 -0.73 5.04 7.48
C ALA A 82 0.73 5.47 7.73
N PHE A 83 1.43 5.95 6.70
CA PHE A 83 2.84 6.34 6.77
C PHE A 83 3.09 7.54 7.71
N PRO A 84 2.48 8.72 7.50
CA PRO A 84 2.63 9.85 8.42
C PRO A 84 2.03 9.57 9.80
N ASN A 85 1.01 8.70 9.88
CA ASN A 85 0.31 8.38 11.13
C ASN A 85 0.89 7.17 11.87
N LYS A 86 2.17 6.85 11.65
CA LYS A 86 2.92 5.83 12.42
C LYS A 86 2.25 4.44 12.43
N GLY A 87 1.49 4.07 11.41
CA GLY A 87 0.83 2.77 11.35
C GLY A 87 -0.68 2.81 11.29
N ILE A 88 -1.27 3.98 11.49
CA ILE A 88 -2.72 4.14 11.61
C ILE A 88 -3.28 4.65 10.29
N ARG A 89 -4.01 3.79 9.59
CA ARG A 89 -4.80 4.15 8.40
C ARG A 89 -6.00 4.97 8.84
N VAL A 90 -6.27 6.07 8.14
CA VAL A 90 -7.47 6.90 8.31
C VAL A 90 -8.34 6.76 7.07
N ALA A 91 -9.61 6.39 7.25
CA ALA A 91 -10.58 6.31 6.17
C ALA A 91 -10.95 7.72 5.66
N PRO A 92 -11.20 7.89 4.35
CA PRO A 92 -11.63 9.18 3.81
C PRO A 92 -13.04 9.49 4.33
N MET A 93 -13.25 10.73 4.75
CA MET A 93 -14.52 11.22 5.29
C MET A 93 -14.87 12.56 4.63
N PHE A 94 -16.12 12.67 4.17
CA PHE A 94 -16.60 13.85 3.43
C PHE A 94 -17.45 14.80 4.28
N VAL A 95 -18.12 14.27 5.31
CA VAL A 95 -19.04 15.03 6.16
C VAL A 95 -18.66 14.78 7.62
N THR A 96 -18.47 15.86 8.38
CA THR A 96 -18.10 15.79 9.81
C THR A 96 -19.29 16.02 10.74
N ARG A 97 -20.22 16.89 10.35
CA ARG A 97 -21.38 17.29 11.16
C ARG A 97 -22.52 17.73 10.25
N ILE A 98 -23.75 17.42 10.63
CA ILE A 98 -24.99 17.86 9.97
C ILE A 98 -25.79 18.71 10.96
N GLU A 99 -26.22 19.88 10.51
CA GLU A 99 -26.94 20.90 11.27
C GLU A 99 -28.28 21.24 10.65
N ASP A 100 -29.27 21.55 11.48
CA ASP A 100 -30.47 22.23 11.04
C ASP A 100 -30.28 23.76 11.00
N ASN A 101 -31.27 24.48 10.46
CA ASN A 101 -31.23 25.94 10.38
C ASN A 101 -31.28 26.64 11.75
N ALA A 102 -31.68 25.93 12.81
CA ALA A 102 -31.70 26.43 14.18
C ALA A 102 -30.37 26.18 14.93
N GLY A 103 -29.38 25.55 14.28
CA GLY A 103 -28.07 25.22 14.85
C GLY A 103 -28.03 23.90 15.63
N ASN A 104 -29.11 23.11 15.63
CA ASN A 104 -29.13 21.83 16.31
C ASN A 104 -28.31 20.78 15.55
N VAL A 105 -27.52 20.00 16.28
CA VAL A 105 -26.74 18.89 15.73
C VAL A 105 -27.66 17.72 15.42
N LEU A 106 -27.80 17.37 14.13
CA LEU A 106 -28.55 16.19 13.70
C LEU A 106 -27.66 14.94 13.67
N ALA A 107 -26.40 15.09 13.27
CA ALA A 107 -25.43 14.01 13.25
C ALA A 107 -24.00 14.54 13.34
N THR A 108 -23.12 13.75 13.97
CA THR A 108 -21.67 13.95 13.98
C THR A 108 -21.00 12.64 13.57
N PHE A 109 -20.01 12.71 12.69
CA PHE A 109 -19.28 11.56 12.18
C PHE A 109 -17.82 11.63 12.63
N ASN A 110 -17.29 10.48 13.05
CA ASN A 110 -15.90 10.34 13.44
C ASN A 110 -15.12 9.60 12.35
N PRO A 111 -13.83 9.92 12.16
CA PRO A 111 -12.99 9.20 11.21
C PRO A 111 -12.82 7.74 11.66
N ASP A 112 -12.95 6.82 10.71
CA ASP A 112 -12.57 5.42 10.92
C ASP A 112 -11.04 5.30 10.85
N MET A 113 -10.45 4.83 11.96
CA MET A 113 -9.01 4.75 12.16
C MET A 113 -8.63 3.33 12.57
N GLU A 114 -7.71 2.71 11.83
CA GLU A 114 -7.27 1.34 12.07
C GLU A 114 -5.74 1.27 12.10
N GLU A 115 -5.17 0.63 13.11
CA GLU A 115 -3.74 0.29 13.09
C GLU A 115 -3.52 -0.89 12.13
N VAL A 116 -2.82 -0.62 11.02
CA VAL A 116 -2.62 -1.60 9.93
C VAL A 116 -1.23 -2.22 9.96
N ILE A 117 -0.27 -1.53 10.60
CA ILE A 117 1.13 -1.95 10.68
C ILE A 117 1.82 -1.23 11.84
N SER A 118 2.80 -1.87 12.49
CA SER A 118 3.53 -1.20 13.57
C SER A 118 4.36 -0.01 13.08
N ALA A 119 4.45 1.03 13.92
CA ALA A 119 5.27 2.22 13.69
C ALA A 119 6.72 1.88 13.29
N ARG A 120 7.32 0.88 13.96
CA ARG A 120 8.71 0.46 13.70
C ARG A 120 8.91 -0.01 12.27
N VAL A 121 7.96 -0.77 11.72
CA VAL A 121 8.08 -1.30 10.35
C VAL A 121 7.90 -0.18 9.33
N LEU A 122 6.95 0.72 9.54
CA LEU A 122 6.77 1.88 8.66
C LEU A 122 7.98 2.80 8.62
N ILE A 123 8.59 3.08 9.77
CA ILE A 123 9.81 3.89 9.84
C ILE A 123 10.91 3.26 8.98
N LYS A 124 11.07 1.93 9.03
CA LYS A 124 12.02 1.22 8.15
C LYS A 124 11.69 1.39 6.67
N CYS A 125 10.40 1.34 6.29
CA CYS A 125 9.98 1.60 4.92
C CYS A 125 10.31 3.04 4.51
N CYS A 126 9.98 4.04 5.34
CA CYS A 126 10.27 5.46 5.04
C CYS A 126 11.76 5.74 4.88
N ILE A 127 12.62 5.15 5.72
CA ILE A 127 14.09 5.31 5.63
C ILE A 127 14.64 4.79 4.29
N CYS A 128 13.94 3.87 3.62
CA CYS A 128 14.37 3.41 2.31
C CYS A 128 14.21 4.47 1.20
N PHE A 129 13.37 5.49 1.42
CA PHE A 129 13.14 6.58 0.48
C PHE A 129 13.96 7.84 0.79
N VAL A 130 14.69 7.86 1.90
CA VAL A 130 15.60 8.95 2.25
C VAL A 130 16.98 8.66 1.65
N PRO A 131 17.55 9.59 0.85
CA PRO A 131 18.85 9.43 0.20
C PRO A 131 20.00 9.19 1.21
#